data_AF-A0A933AXL2-F1
#
_entry.id   AF-A0A933AXL2-F1
#
_cell.length_a   1.000
_cell.length_b   1.000
_cell.length_c   1.000
_cell.angle_alpha   90.00
_cell.angle_beta   90.00
_cell.angle_gamma   90.00
#
_symmetry.space_group_name_H-M   'P 1'
#
loop_
_entity.id
_entity.type
_entity.pdbx_description
1 polymer ?
#
loop_
_entity_poly.entity_id
_entity_poly.type
_entity_poly.pdbx_seq_one_letter_code
_entity_poly.pdbx_strand_id
1 'polypeptide(L)'
;MATAQQAFLSRIEGQFWRVSTKDIIGSVLMGIALNLVQQVTERADAALTGGSFIIFGSISYMTIFTIAAIYFRYPGALITGLVQAGISVATAASPMSPAFVWTNIIQSFAAVLIVWRLSLRPWWHWPVLTFGHGLVGSICIAIGLWLILQLPANVILLSASVTWVIESAVSAPLVAVIARGIDRSGVLD
;
A
#
# COMPACT_ATOMS: atom_id res chain seq x y z
N MET A 1 -30.72 15.06 -2.42
CA MET A 1 -30.22 13.80 -1.81
C MET A 1 -28.78 13.62 -2.23
N ALA A 2 -27.84 13.55 -1.30
CA ALA A 2 -26.46 13.21 -1.64
C ALA A 2 -26.44 11.79 -2.21
N THR A 3 -25.72 11.56 -3.31
CA THR A 3 -25.53 10.19 -3.82
C THR A 3 -24.79 9.36 -2.77
N ALA A 4 -24.97 8.03 -2.73
CA ALA A 4 -24.28 7.15 -1.77
C ALA A 4 -22.74 7.39 -1.77
N GLN A 5 -22.20 7.71 -2.95
CA GLN A 5 -20.81 8.12 -3.15
C GLN A 5 -20.44 9.45 -2.44
N GLN A 6 -21.32 10.45 -2.44
CA GLN A 6 -21.10 11.73 -1.74
C GLN A 6 -21.15 11.57 -0.22
N ALA A 7 -22.06 10.74 0.30
CA ALA A 7 -22.14 10.45 1.74
C ALA A 7 -20.90 9.69 2.23
N PHE A 8 -20.43 8.72 1.46
CA PHE A 8 -19.19 7.99 1.73
C PHE A 8 -17.96 8.91 1.73
N LEU A 9 -17.75 9.69 0.67
CA LEU A 9 -16.61 10.60 0.56
C LEU A 9 -16.60 11.64 1.70
N SER A 10 -17.77 12.07 2.18
CA SER A 10 -17.86 12.96 3.35
C SER A 10 -17.46 12.31 4.68
N ARG A 11 -17.58 10.99 4.84
CA ARG A 11 -17.09 10.24 6.02
C ARG A 11 -15.57 10.05 6.02
N ILE A 12 -14.97 10.12 4.84
CA ILE A 12 -13.55 9.87 4.56
C ILE A 12 -12.76 11.18 4.56
N GLU A 13 -13.37 12.24 4.07
CA GLU A 13 -12.75 13.55 3.99
C GLU A 13 -12.58 14.13 5.41
N GLY A 14 -11.34 14.48 5.78
CA GLY A 14 -11.06 15.29 6.97
C GLY A 14 -10.49 14.58 8.21
N GLN A 15 -10.48 13.23 8.29
CA GLN A 15 -9.91 12.52 9.43
C GLN A 15 -8.57 11.85 9.12
N PHE A 16 -7.51 12.30 9.82
CA PHE A 16 -6.19 11.67 9.79
C PHE A 16 -6.10 10.50 10.79
N TRP A 17 -6.71 10.67 11.96
CA TRP A 17 -6.68 9.71 13.06
C TRP A 17 -8.07 9.12 13.28
N ARG A 18 -8.17 7.79 13.34
CA ARG A 18 -9.43 7.08 13.60
C ARG A 18 -9.11 5.79 14.34
N VAL A 19 -9.72 5.59 15.51
CA VAL A 19 -9.51 4.41 16.34
C VAL A 19 -10.88 3.89 16.79
N SER A 20 -11.27 2.75 16.26
CA SER A 20 -12.38 1.95 16.76
C SER A 20 -11.99 0.48 16.74
N THR A 21 -12.64 -0.35 17.56
CA THR A 21 -12.38 -1.79 17.59
C THR A 21 -12.58 -2.43 16.20
N LYS A 22 -13.61 -2.00 15.46
CA LYS A 22 -13.88 -2.45 14.09
C LYS A 22 -12.71 -2.12 13.15
N ASP A 23 -12.18 -0.90 13.25
CA ASP A 23 -11.07 -0.47 12.39
C ASP A 23 -9.76 -1.18 12.75
N ILE A 24 -9.51 -1.43 14.04
CA ILE A 24 -8.34 -2.20 14.49
C ILE A 24 -8.42 -3.64 13.96
N ILE A 25 -9.54 -4.34 14.18
CA ILE A 25 -9.71 -5.71 13.70
C ILE A 25 -9.64 -5.75 12.17
N GLY A 26 -10.31 -4.82 11.48
CA GLY A 26 -10.28 -4.70 10.04
C GLY A 26 -8.88 -4.50 9.48
N SER A 27 -8.07 -3.66 10.14
CA SER A 27 -6.67 -3.44 9.75
C SER A 27 -5.77 -4.67 9.93
N VAL A 28 -5.95 -5.44 11.00
CA VAL A 28 -5.21 -6.69 11.21
C VAL A 28 -5.56 -7.71 10.12
N LEU A 29 -6.85 -7.89 9.85
CA LEU A 29 -7.33 -8.80 8.80
C LEU A 29 -6.84 -8.37 7.42
N MET A 30 -6.82 -7.07 7.15
CA MET A 30 -6.28 -6.51 5.91
C MET A 30 -4.78 -6.77 5.77
N GLY A 31 -4.01 -6.66 6.87
CA GLY A 31 -2.58 -6.98 6.88
C GLY A 31 -2.31 -8.46 6.59
N ILE A 32 -3.13 -9.36 7.16
CA ILE A 32 -3.07 -10.79 6.87
C ILE A 32 -3.41 -11.05 5.39
N ALA A 33 -4.49 -10.45 4.87
CA ALA A 33 -4.90 -10.59 3.48
C ALA A 33 -3.81 -10.10 2.52
N LEU A 34 -3.23 -8.92 2.79
CA LEU A 34 -2.10 -8.39 2.04
C LEU A 34 -0.92 -9.37 2.07
N ASN A 35 -0.58 -9.92 3.23
CA ASN A 35 0.51 -10.88 3.35
C ASN A 35 0.26 -12.16 2.54
N LEU A 36 -0.97 -12.69 2.53
CA LEU A 36 -1.31 -13.87 1.73
C LEU A 36 -1.12 -13.62 0.23
N VAL A 37 -1.53 -12.45 -0.25
CA VAL A 37 -1.29 -12.05 -1.65
C VAL A 37 0.21 -11.89 -1.90
N GLN A 38 0.93 -11.23 -0.99
CA GLN A 38 2.37 -10.99 -1.10
C GLN A 38 3.20 -12.27 -1.20
N GLN A 39 2.84 -13.30 -0.44
CA GLN A 39 3.55 -14.59 -0.51
C GLN A 39 3.50 -15.23 -1.90
N VAL A 40 2.48 -14.93 -2.70
CA VAL A 40 2.39 -15.40 -4.10
C VAL A 40 3.11 -14.43 -5.03
N THR A 41 2.87 -13.12 -4.88
CA THR A 41 3.42 -12.12 -5.80
C THR A 41 4.93 -11.95 -5.67
N GLU A 42 5.48 -11.96 -4.45
CA GLU A 42 6.94 -11.88 -4.22
C GLU A 42 7.67 -13.11 -4.79
N ARG A 43 7.03 -14.30 -4.74
CA ARG A 43 7.58 -15.51 -5.38
C ARG A 43 7.56 -15.42 -6.90
N ALA A 44 6.54 -14.78 -7.47
CA ALA A 44 6.50 -14.51 -8.90
C ALA A 44 7.60 -13.53 -9.31
N ASP A 45 7.83 -12.46 -8.54
CA ASP A 45 8.92 -11.51 -8.76
C ASP A 45 10.30 -12.18 -8.65
N ALA A 46 10.48 -13.05 -7.65
CA ALA A 46 11.69 -13.86 -7.49
C ALA A 46 11.95 -14.76 -8.71
N ALA A 47 10.90 -15.44 -9.21
CA ALA A 47 11.00 -16.31 -10.38
C ALA A 47 11.27 -15.56 -11.69
N LEU A 48 10.73 -14.34 -11.85
CA LEU A 48 10.83 -13.56 -13.09
C LEU A 48 12.08 -12.70 -13.18
N THR A 49 12.51 -12.11 -12.07
CA THR A 49 13.60 -11.10 -12.07
C THR A 49 14.69 -11.39 -11.05
N GLY A 50 14.66 -12.57 -10.43
CA GLY A 50 15.57 -12.91 -9.33
C GLY A 50 15.33 -12.06 -8.08
N GLY A 51 14.17 -11.40 -7.98
CA GLY A 51 13.84 -10.47 -6.89
C GLY A 51 14.46 -9.07 -7.06
N SER A 52 15.14 -8.81 -8.18
CA SER A 52 15.73 -7.50 -8.45
C SER A 52 14.68 -6.44 -8.78
N PHE A 53 13.51 -6.85 -9.31
CA PHE A 53 12.35 -5.99 -9.54
C PHE A 53 11.15 -6.61 -8.84
N ILE A 54 10.55 -5.88 -7.90
CA ILE A 54 9.44 -6.36 -7.06
C ILE A 54 8.12 -5.84 -7.64
N ILE A 55 7.81 -6.19 -8.89
CA ILE A 55 6.70 -5.58 -9.63
C ILE A 55 5.34 -6.04 -9.08
N PHE A 56 5.12 -7.36 -9.03
CA PHE A 56 3.84 -7.91 -8.59
C PHE A 56 3.60 -7.64 -7.11
N GLY A 57 4.65 -7.78 -6.30
CA GLY A 57 4.59 -7.48 -4.88
C GLY A 57 4.31 -6.01 -4.60
N SER A 58 4.90 -5.10 -5.37
CA SER A 58 4.59 -3.68 -5.26
C SER A 58 3.15 -3.36 -5.67
N ILE A 59 2.63 -3.93 -6.77
CA ILE A 59 1.25 -3.68 -7.20
C ILE A 59 0.25 -4.15 -6.13
N SER A 60 0.44 -5.35 -5.59
CA SER A 60 -0.46 -5.92 -4.58
C SER A 60 -0.39 -5.12 -3.28
N TYR A 61 0.82 -4.76 -2.85
CA TYR A 61 1.05 -3.84 -1.74
C TYR A 61 0.30 -2.54 -1.93
N MET A 62 0.63 -1.81 -2.99
CA MET A 62 0.09 -0.49 -3.27
C MET A 62 -1.43 -0.54 -3.25
N THR A 63 -2.01 -1.53 -3.92
CA THR A 63 -3.46 -1.65 -4.00
C THR A 63 -4.12 -1.85 -2.64
N ILE A 64 -3.73 -2.89 -1.90
CA ILE A 64 -4.41 -3.27 -0.64
C ILE A 64 -4.10 -2.28 0.48
N PHE A 65 -2.86 -1.78 0.50
CA PHE A 65 -2.42 -0.83 1.50
C PHE A 65 -3.08 0.54 1.34
N THR A 66 -3.24 1.05 0.12
CA THR A 66 -3.98 2.29 -0.12
C THR A 66 -5.44 2.16 0.33
N ILE A 67 -6.07 0.98 0.13
CA ILE A 67 -7.40 0.70 0.67
C ILE A 67 -7.37 0.80 2.20
N ALA A 68 -6.41 0.18 2.88
CA ALA A 68 -6.28 0.31 4.34
C ALA A 68 -6.12 1.78 4.80
N ALA A 69 -5.34 2.59 4.08
CA ALA A 69 -5.18 4.02 4.35
C ALA A 69 -6.49 4.80 4.20
N ILE A 70 -7.30 4.47 3.20
CA ILE A 70 -8.60 5.11 2.94
C ILE A 70 -9.62 4.75 4.04
N TYR A 71 -9.75 3.48 4.39
CA TYR A 71 -10.83 3.04 5.28
C TYR A 71 -10.45 3.05 6.77
N PHE A 72 -9.20 2.75 7.12
CA PHE A 72 -8.77 2.58 8.51
C PHE A 72 -7.86 3.69 9.05
N ARG A 73 -7.37 4.61 8.20
CA ARG A 73 -6.57 5.79 8.60
C ARG A 73 -5.28 5.44 9.32
N TYR A 74 -4.63 6.42 9.95
CA TYR A 74 -3.22 6.26 10.34
C TYR A 74 -2.93 5.12 11.32
N PRO A 75 -3.67 4.89 12.42
CA PRO A 75 -3.33 3.71 13.22
C PRO A 75 -3.67 2.41 12.45
N GLY A 76 -4.75 2.37 11.67
CA GLY A 76 -5.13 1.16 10.92
C GLY A 76 -4.21 0.83 9.74
N ALA A 77 -3.80 1.81 8.94
CA ALA A 77 -2.83 1.62 7.85
C ALA A 77 -1.49 1.14 8.41
N LEU A 78 -1.05 1.73 9.53
CA LEU A 78 0.15 1.31 10.25
C LEU A 78 0.05 -0.14 10.73
N ILE A 79 -1.06 -0.53 11.36
CA ILE A 79 -1.30 -1.92 11.78
C ILE A 79 -1.27 -2.86 10.58
N THR A 80 -1.97 -2.51 9.49
CA THR A 80 -2.00 -3.31 8.26
C THR A 80 -0.58 -3.58 7.74
N GLY A 81 0.23 -2.52 7.63
CA GLY A 81 1.61 -2.62 7.18
C GLY A 81 2.50 -3.41 8.14
N LEU A 82 2.41 -3.16 9.45
CA LEU A 82 3.23 -3.85 10.43
C LEU A 82 2.88 -5.33 10.57
N VAL A 83 1.60 -5.69 10.47
CA VAL A 83 1.18 -7.10 10.44
C VAL A 83 1.78 -7.79 9.23
N GLN A 84 1.69 -7.18 8.03
CA GLN A 84 2.30 -7.76 6.84
C GLN A 84 3.83 -7.89 6.97
N ALA A 85 4.51 -6.82 7.37
CA ALA A 85 5.97 -6.84 7.51
C ALA A 85 6.43 -7.85 8.57
N GLY A 86 5.73 -7.91 9.70
CA GLY A 86 6.02 -8.86 10.78
C GLY A 86 5.90 -10.31 10.32
N ILE A 87 4.84 -10.65 9.57
CA ILE A 87 4.70 -11.99 9.01
C ILE A 87 5.79 -12.26 7.96
N SER A 88 6.03 -11.31 7.04
CA SER A 88 7.06 -11.44 6.00
C SER A 88 8.45 -11.69 6.60
N VAL A 89 8.82 -10.99 7.68
CA VAL A 89 10.07 -11.21 8.42
C VAL A 89 10.06 -12.58 9.10
N ALA A 90 8.97 -12.95 9.79
CA ALA A 90 8.86 -14.21 10.50
C ALA A 90 8.93 -15.44 9.58
N THR A 91 8.44 -15.32 8.34
CA THR A 91 8.47 -16.39 7.35
C THR A 91 9.66 -16.32 6.40
N ALA A 92 10.53 -15.31 6.55
CA ALA A 92 11.62 -15.02 5.61
C ALA A 92 11.14 -15.01 4.14
N ALA A 93 9.99 -14.37 3.89
CA ALA A 93 9.33 -14.39 2.59
C ALA A 93 10.21 -13.81 1.46
N SER A 94 11.03 -12.81 1.79
CA SER A 94 11.96 -12.17 0.88
C SER A 94 13.25 -11.77 1.61
N PRO A 95 14.41 -11.73 0.94
CA PRO A 95 15.61 -11.09 1.49
C PRO A 95 15.38 -9.64 1.94
N MET A 96 14.40 -8.96 1.31
CA MET A 96 14.03 -7.58 1.62
C MET A 96 13.03 -7.46 2.78
N SER A 97 12.54 -8.56 3.35
CA SER A 97 11.53 -8.54 4.42
C SER A 97 11.86 -7.62 5.61
N PRO A 98 13.12 -7.52 6.10
CA PRO A 98 13.44 -6.57 7.16
C PRO A 98 13.12 -5.12 6.77
N ALA A 99 13.33 -4.76 5.49
CA ALA A 99 13.07 -3.42 4.99
C ALA A 99 11.61 -3.02 4.94
N PHE A 100 10.72 -4.00 4.87
CA PHE A 100 9.28 -3.74 4.86
C PHE A 100 8.82 -3.14 6.18
N VAL A 101 9.50 -3.39 7.30
CA VAL A 101 9.09 -2.83 8.60
C VAL A 101 9.14 -1.30 8.59
N TRP A 102 10.30 -0.71 8.28
CA TRP A 102 10.42 0.76 8.24
C TRP A 102 9.73 1.37 7.03
N THR A 103 9.74 0.69 5.89
CA THR A 103 9.02 1.13 4.68
C THR A 103 7.54 1.26 4.98
N ASN A 104 6.93 0.28 5.64
CA ASN A 104 5.51 0.30 5.97
C ASN A 104 5.17 1.39 6.98
N ILE A 105 6.04 1.68 7.94
CA ILE A 105 5.83 2.80 8.88
C ILE A 105 5.78 4.13 8.13
N ILE A 106 6.80 4.42 7.32
CA ILE A 106 6.94 5.69 6.60
C ILE A 106 5.82 5.82 5.56
N GLN A 107 5.55 4.76 4.82
CA GLN A 107 4.54 4.76 3.76
C GLN A 107 3.12 4.82 4.31
N SER A 108 2.84 4.24 5.50
CA SER A 108 1.55 4.41 6.20
C SER A 108 1.25 5.88 6.44
N PHE A 109 2.26 6.60 6.94
CA PHE A 109 2.13 8.02 7.20
C PHE A 109 1.90 8.81 5.91
N ALA A 110 2.71 8.56 4.88
CA ALA A 110 2.60 9.24 3.60
C ALA A 110 1.25 8.99 2.91
N ALA A 111 0.80 7.74 2.84
CA ALA A 111 -0.47 7.37 2.22
C ALA A 111 -1.64 8.06 2.92
N VAL A 112 -1.71 8.00 4.25
CA VAL A 112 -2.80 8.63 5.01
C VAL A 112 -2.73 10.16 4.95
N LEU A 113 -1.53 10.75 4.93
CA LEU A 113 -1.36 12.19 4.76
C LEU A 113 -1.94 12.67 3.42
N ILE A 114 -1.67 11.93 2.34
CA ILE A 114 -2.21 12.26 1.01
C ILE A 114 -3.72 12.05 0.99
N VAL A 115 -4.24 10.91 1.46
CA VAL A 115 -5.69 10.66 1.55
C VAL A 115 -6.40 11.73 2.39
N TRP A 116 -5.78 12.21 3.46
CA TRP A 116 -6.35 13.24 4.33
C TRP A 116 -6.49 14.59 3.63
N ARG A 117 -5.56 14.91 2.71
CA ARG A 117 -5.54 16.18 1.97
C ARG A 117 -6.25 16.11 0.61
N LEU A 118 -6.42 14.92 0.05
CA LEU A 118 -6.91 14.69 -1.30
C LEU A 118 -8.37 14.20 -1.27
N SER A 119 -9.28 14.96 -1.89
CA SER A 119 -10.68 14.52 -2.02
C SER A 119 -10.81 13.44 -3.09
N LEU A 120 -11.16 12.20 -2.77
CA LEU A 120 -11.21 11.10 -3.77
C LEU A 120 -12.39 11.16 -4.77
N ARG A 121 -13.03 12.33 -4.94
CA ARG A 121 -14.14 12.55 -5.89
C ARG A 121 -13.70 12.51 -7.36
N PRO A 122 -12.68 13.27 -7.79
CA PRO A 122 -12.18 13.25 -9.16
C PRO A 122 -11.40 11.97 -9.45
N TRP A 123 -11.55 11.44 -10.66
CA TRP A 123 -10.86 10.22 -11.08
C TRP A 123 -9.33 10.38 -11.12
N TRP A 124 -8.82 11.60 -11.32
CA TRP A 124 -7.38 11.87 -11.39
C TRP A 124 -6.71 11.91 -10.01
N HIS A 125 -7.47 11.93 -8.91
CA HIS A 125 -6.88 11.84 -7.58
C HIS A 125 -6.39 10.43 -7.21
N TRP A 126 -6.94 9.38 -7.83
CA TRP A 126 -6.45 8.01 -7.63
C TRP A 126 -4.98 7.82 -8.08
N PRO A 127 -4.59 8.21 -9.31
CA PRO A 127 -3.18 8.15 -9.70
C PRO A 127 -2.30 9.12 -8.92
N VAL A 128 -2.79 10.30 -8.52
CA VAL A 128 -1.99 11.22 -7.66
C VAL A 128 -1.71 10.58 -6.29
N LEU A 129 -2.70 9.89 -5.72
CA LEU A 129 -2.55 9.16 -4.47
C LEU A 129 -1.47 8.09 -4.60
N THR A 130 -1.65 7.13 -5.53
CA THR A 130 -0.73 5.99 -5.65
C THR A 130 0.67 6.42 -6.07
N PHE A 131 0.80 7.41 -6.96
CA PHE A 131 2.09 7.94 -7.37
C PHE A 131 2.82 8.65 -6.23
N GLY A 132 2.10 9.46 -5.44
CA GLY A 132 2.66 10.25 -4.35
C GLY A 132 3.24 9.39 -3.22
N HIS A 133 2.47 8.43 -2.69
CA HIS A 133 3.02 7.55 -1.63
C HIS A 133 3.83 6.38 -2.20
N GLY A 134 3.65 6.01 -3.47
CA GLY A 134 4.52 5.07 -4.16
C GLY A 134 5.96 5.57 -4.28
N LEU A 135 6.14 6.87 -4.52
CA LEU A 135 7.47 7.47 -4.57
C LEU A 135 8.18 7.32 -3.21
N VAL A 136 7.46 7.60 -2.12
CA VAL A 136 7.99 7.46 -0.76
C VAL A 136 8.37 6.01 -0.47
N GLY A 137 7.53 5.04 -0.83
CA GLY A 137 7.82 3.61 -0.68
C GLY A 137 9.03 3.19 -1.50
N SER A 138 9.10 3.61 -2.77
CA SER A 138 10.19 3.26 -3.67
C SER A 138 11.54 3.83 -3.22
N ILE A 139 11.56 5.02 -2.60
CA ILE A 139 12.77 5.55 -1.94
C ILE A 139 13.17 4.65 -0.76
N CYS A 140 12.23 4.22 0.07
CA CYS A 140 12.51 3.33 1.21
C CYS A 140 13.03 1.95 0.75
N ILE A 141 12.45 1.40 -0.31
CA ILE A 141 12.91 0.15 -0.92
C ILE A 141 14.30 0.32 -1.54
N ALA A 142 14.58 1.43 -2.24
CA ALA A 142 15.91 1.72 -2.77
C ALA A 142 16.99 1.73 -1.66
N ILE A 143 16.68 2.31 -0.50
CA ILE A 143 17.54 2.26 0.68
C ILE A 143 17.73 0.81 1.16
N GLY A 144 16.67 0.01 1.19
CA GLY A 144 16.76 -1.41 1.53
C GLY A 144 17.63 -2.21 0.54
N LEU A 145 17.47 -1.98 -0.77
CA LEU A 145 18.26 -2.64 -1.82
C LEU A 145 19.76 -2.31 -1.68
N TRP A 146 20.06 -1.08 -1.25
CA TRP A 146 21.43 -0.66 -0.99
C TRP A 146 22.01 -1.29 0.29
N LEU A 147 21.28 -1.23 1.40
CA LEU A 147 21.77 -1.70 2.70
C LEU A 147 21.80 -3.22 2.83
N ILE A 148 20.82 -3.93 2.26
CA ILE A 148 20.62 -5.37 2.45
C ILE A 148 21.22 -6.17 1.30
N LEU A 149 20.84 -5.84 0.06
CA LEU A 149 21.27 -6.60 -1.12
C LEU A 149 22.56 -6.06 -1.75
N GLN A 150 23.05 -4.91 -1.28
CA GLN A 150 24.30 -4.29 -1.73
C GLN A 150 24.37 -4.14 -3.26
N LEU A 151 23.23 -3.86 -3.89
CA LEU A 151 23.14 -3.75 -5.34
C LEU A 151 23.86 -2.48 -5.86
N PRO A 152 24.40 -2.52 -7.08
CA PRO A 152 24.95 -1.34 -7.74
C PRO A 152 23.89 -0.23 -7.89
N ALA A 153 24.29 1.03 -7.71
CA ALA A 153 23.38 2.17 -7.72
C ALA A 153 22.55 2.30 -9.00
N ASN A 154 23.13 1.97 -10.16
CA ASN A 154 22.41 1.96 -11.44
C ASN A 154 21.28 0.92 -11.48
N VAL A 155 21.50 -0.26 -10.88
CA VAL A 155 20.47 -1.32 -10.79
C VAL A 155 19.37 -0.89 -9.82
N ILE A 156 19.73 -0.29 -8.68
CA ILE A 156 18.77 0.21 -7.69
C ILE A 156 17.87 1.28 -8.31
N LEU A 157 18.46 2.28 -8.98
CA LEU A 157 17.72 3.36 -9.61
C LEU A 157 16.78 2.83 -10.70
N LEU A 158 17.26 1.90 -11.53
CA LEU A 158 16.43 1.28 -12.56
C LEU A 158 15.28 0.49 -11.94
N SER A 159 15.57 -0.38 -10.97
CA SER A 159 14.57 -1.21 -10.30
C SER A 159 13.51 -0.37 -9.59
N ALA A 160 13.92 0.58 -8.75
CA ALA A 160 13.01 1.42 -7.99
C ALA A 160 12.15 2.28 -8.91
N SER A 161 12.73 2.86 -9.97
CA SER A 161 11.98 3.71 -10.91
C SER A 161 10.97 2.91 -11.74
N VAL A 162 11.36 1.76 -12.26
CA VAL A 162 10.47 0.89 -13.06
C VAL A 162 9.34 0.36 -12.17
N THR A 163 9.68 -0.14 -10.99
CA THR A 163 8.71 -0.66 -10.03
C THR A 163 7.71 0.43 -9.62
N TRP A 164 8.20 1.63 -9.30
CA TRP A 164 7.36 2.77 -8.94
C TRP A 164 6.37 3.19 -10.05
N VAL A 165 6.85 3.28 -11.29
CA VAL A 165 6.00 3.69 -12.41
C VAL A 165 4.92 2.65 -12.67
N ILE A 166 5.29 1.37 -12.70
CA ILE A 166 4.36 0.27 -12.96
C ILE A 166 3.36 0.12 -11.81
N GLU A 167 3.83 0.09 -10.56
CA GLU A 167 2.96 -0.07 -9.39
C GLU A 167 1.94 1.08 -9.33
N SER A 168 2.35 2.32 -9.58
CA SER A 168 1.48 3.49 -9.49
C SER A 168 0.43 3.48 -10.59
N ALA A 169 0.84 3.14 -11.82
CA ALA A 169 -0.04 3.10 -12.98
C ALA A 169 -1.10 1.99 -12.88
N VAL A 170 -0.71 0.81 -12.39
CA VAL A 170 -1.60 -0.36 -12.30
C VAL A 170 -2.47 -0.32 -11.04
N SER A 171 -1.93 0.12 -9.91
CA SER A 171 -2.68 0.18 -8.65
C SER A 171 -3.78 1.25 -8.67
N ALA A 172 -3.57 2.40 -9.34
CA ALA A 172 -4.57 3.47 -9.39
C ALA A 172 -5.97 3.01 -9.81
N PRO A 173 -6.16 2.31 -10.96
CA PRO A 173 -7.45 1.76 -11.33
C PRO A 173 -7.93 0.64 -10.40
N LEU A 174 -7.03 -0.21 -9.89
CA LEU A 174 -7.40 -1.30 -8.98
C LEU A 174 -7.97 -0.77 -7.66
N VAL A 175 -7.29 0.19 -7.03
CA VAL A 175 -7.75 0.86 -5.82
C VAL A 175 -9.10 1.51 -6.08
N ALA A 176 -9.27 2.22 -7.19
CA ALA A 176 -10.53 2.87 -7.51
C ALA A 176 -11.69 1.86 -7.67
N VAL A 177 -11.46 0.71 -8.31
CA VAL A 177 -12.48 -0.34 -8.49
C VAL A 177 -12.81 -1.00 -7.15
N ILE A 178 -11.79 -1.37 -6.37
CA ILE A 178 -11.98 -2.04 -5.08
C ILE A 178 -12.68 -1.12 -4.09
N ALA A 179 -12.26 0.14 -3.97
CA ALA A 179 -12.88 1.11 -3.08
C ALA A 179 -14.38 1.25 -3.41
N ARG A 180 -14.71 1.50 -4.69
CA ARG A 180 -16.11 1.59 -5.12
C ARG A 180 -16.90 0.29 -4.88
N GLY A 181 -16.26 -0.87 -4.98
CA GLY A 181 -16.87 -2.16 -4.68
C GLY A 181 -17.20 -2.32 -3.19
N ILE A 182 -16.26 -1.94 -2.32
CA ILE A 182 -16.45 -1.92 -0.87
C ILE A 182 -17.63 -1.00 -0.52
N ASP A 183 -17.67 0.20 -1.10
CA ASP A 183 -18.73 1.18 -0.82
C ASP A 183 -20.10 0.68 -1.21
N ARG A 184 -20.21 0.01 -2.37
CA ARG A 184 -21.47 -0.56 -2.86
C ARG A 184 -21.96 -1.72 -2.00
N SER A 185 -21.05 -2.45 -1.35
CA SER A 185 -21.39 -3.60 -0.52
C SER A 185 -21.86 -3.22 0.89
N GLY A 186 -21.55 -2.01 1.37
CA GLY A 186 -21.91 -1.56 2.71
C GLY A 186 -21.22 -2.34 3.85
N VAL A 187 -20.24 -3.19 3.53
CA VAL A 187 -19.61 -4.10 4.51
C VAL A 187 -18.86 -3.36 5.62
N LEU A 188 -18.47 -2.10 5.37
CA LEU A 188 -17.76 -1.25 6.32
C LEU A 188 -18.63 -0.17 6.98
N ASP A 189 -19.92 -0.08 6.64
CA ASP A 189 -20.90 0.72 7.40
C ASP A 189 -21.24 0.07 8.74
#